data_AF-A0A8B6G161-F1
#
_entry.id   AF-A0A8B6G161-F1
#
_cell.length_a   1.000
_cell.length_b   1.000
_cell.length_c   1.000
_cell.angle_alpha   90.00
_cell.angle_beta   90.00
_cell.angle_gamma   90.00
#
_symmetry.space_group_name_H-M   'P 1'
#
loop_
_entity.id
_entity.type
_entity.pdbx_description
1 polymer ?
#
loop_
_entity_poly.entity_id
_entity_poly.type
_entity_poly.pdbx_seq_one_letter_code
_entity_poly.pdbx_strand_id
1 'polypeptide(L)'
;SVKGYPFVEGVSNIMKGILECDFLQISSNILKNDFMLRSRQTAEFYTCFRKNETSTENFQKCLKLLTNKCEQSSLRVVKTIRMTTELAVTLLSTLPNLKIVYLVRDPRAIIQSRIMLNLVVEHNIQTESTELCNRMDKDMYFIEKSTMKNRIHIVRYETFARHIVSEAKELFKFVDTDFHNDIVKWIEHNSVKSTNFNPYSTSQNSTESVGRWLTQIKRETAKKVDESCVNLYKVFGYTEFDDLIEK
;
A
#
# COMPACT_ATOMS: atom_id res chain seq x y z
N SER A 1 -13.21 23.00 11.82
CA SER A 1 -13.11 23.75 10.55
C SER A 1 -12.14 23.08 9.61
N VAL A 2 -12.65 22.74 8.42
CA VAL A 2 -12.04 21.88 7.40
C VAL A 2 -10.90 22.61 6.68
N LYS A 3 -9.64 22.26 6.99
CA LYS A 3 -8.47 22.51 6.11
C LYS A 3 -8.25 21.30 5.17
N GLY A 4 -9.29 20.86 4.47
CA GLY A 4 -9.28 19.62 3.68
C GLY A 4 -9.31 19.79 2.17
N TYR A 5 -9.82 20.90 1.65
CA TYR A 5 -10.17 21.01 0.23
C TYR A 5 -8.96 21.14 -0.73
N PRO A 6 -7.95 22.00 -0.48
CA PRO A 6 -6.82 22.17 -1.41
C PRO A 6 -5.87 20.97 -1.45
N PHE A 7 -5.79 20.22 -0.34
CA PHE A 7 -4.87 19.09 -0.23
C PHE A 7 -5.41 17.83 -0.92
N VAL A 8 -6.72 17.56 -0.80
CA VAL A 8 -7.37 16.39 -1.41
C VAL A 8 -7.40 16.50 -2.94
N GLU A 9 -7.67 17.69 -3.48
CA GLU A 9 -7.60 17.96 -4.91
C GLU A 9 -6.18 17.75 -5.46
N GLY A 10 -5.16 18.19 -4.71
CA GLY A 10 -3.76 17.95 -5.03
C GLY A 10 -3.43 16.46 -5.15
N VAL A 11 -3.85 15.62 -4.19
CA VAL A 11 -3.58 14.17 -4.23
C VAL A 11 -4.27 13.49 -5.42
N SER A 12 -5.53 13.83 -5.69
CA SER A 12 -6.24 13.29 -6.86
C SER A 12 -5.55 13.64 -8.18
N ASN A 13 -5.11 14.89 -8.34
CA ASN A 13 -4.45 15.33 -9.56
C ASN A 13 -3.09 14.65 -9.74
N ILE A 14 -2.34 14.43 -8.64
CA ILE A 14 -1.10 13.65 -8.69
C ILE A 14 -1.38 12.22 -9.16
N MET A 15 -2.39 11.56 -8.60
CA MET A 15 -2.73 10.18 -8.97
C MET A 15 -3.15 10.07 -10.43
N LYS A 16 -4.01 10.99 -10.91
CA LYS A 16 -4.42 11.06 -12.32
C LYS A 16 -3.22 11.30 -13.23
N GLY A 17 -2.40 12.30 -12.94
CA GLY A 17 -1.21 12.62 -13.73
C GLY A 17 -0.25 11.43 -13.84
N ILE A 18 -0.06 10.64 -12.78
CA ILE A 18 0.78 9.43 -12.85
C ILE A 18 0.11 8.34 -13.68
N LEU A 19 -1.18 8.08 -13.47
CA LEU A 19 -1.90 6.96 -14.10
C LEU A 19 -2.25 7.20 -15.57
N GLU A 20 -2.41 8.46 -15.97
CA GLU A 20 -2.67 8.89 -17.35
C GLU A 20 -1.42 9.42 -18.06
N CYS A 21 -0.26 9.38 -17.39
CA CYS A 21 1.03 9.89 -17.88
C CYS A 21 1.09 11.42 -18.14
N ASP A 22 0.12 12.19 -17.62
CA ASP A 22 0.14 13.64 -17.62
C ASP A 22 0.95 14.20 -16.43
N PHE A 23 2.27 14.16 -16.57
CA PHE A 23 3.17 14.68 -15.54
C PHE A 23 3.29 16.21 -15.53
N LEU A 24 2.70 16.94 -16.49
CA LEU A 24 2.71 18.41 -16.51
C LEU A 24 1.81 18.99 -15.41
N GLN A 25 0.77 18.26 -15.02
CA GLN A 25 -0.13 18.64 -13.92
C GLN A 25 0.48 18.41 -12.52
N ILE A 26 1.61 17.70 -12.44
CA ILE A 26 2.25 17.34 -11.18
C ILE A 26 3.31 18.38 -10.84
N SER A 27 3.23 18.93 -9.62
CA SER A 27 4.25 19.87 -9.13
C SER A 27 5.65 19.28 -9.25
N SER A 28 6.58 20.06 -9.78
CA SER A 28 7.98 19.65 -9.92
C SER A 28 8.58 19.21 -8.59
N ASN A 29 8.19 19.80 -7.45
CA ASN A 29 8.68 19.39 -6.12
C ASN A 29 8.37 17.93 -5.78
N ILE A 30 7.25 17.39 -6.28
CA ILE A 30 6.88 15.99 -6.09
C ILE A 30 7.76 15.09 -6.97
N LEU A 31 7.95 15.50 -8.24
CA LEU A 31 8.77 14.76 -9.20
C LEU A 31 10.27 14.82 -8.87
N LYS A 32 10.70 15.83 -8.10
CA LYS A 32 12.08 15.98 -7.60
C LYS A 32 12.40 15.12 -6.38
N ASN A 33 11.44 14.35 -5.86
CA ASN A 33 11.70 13.52 -4.69
C ASN A 33 12.67 12.37 -5.00
N ASP A 34 13.65 12.14 -4.12
CA ASP A 34 14.66 11.08 -4.26
C ASP A 34 14.06 9.67 -4.36
N PHE A 35 12.80 9.49 -3.95
CA PHE A 35 12.09 8.23 -4.17
C PHE A 35 11.99 7.85 -5.66
N MET A 36 12.02 8.85 -6.57
CA MET A 36 12.04 8.63 -8.01
C MET A 36 13.33 7.95 -8.51
N LEU A 37 14.41 7.91 -7.72
CA LEU A 37 15.59 7.09 -8.04
C LEU A 37 15.40 5.61 -7.74
N ARG A 38 14.45 5.25 -6.88
CA ARG A 38 14.27 3.86 -6.42
C ARG A 38 13.53 2.99 -7.45
N SER A 39 12.91 3.61 -8.45
CA SER A 39 12.23 2.92 -9.53
C SER A 39 13.05 3.02 -10.82
N ARG A 40 13.25 1.88 -11.50
CA ARG A 40 13.96 1.81 -12.78
C ARG A 40 13.25 2.61 -13.86
N GLN A 41 11.93 2.73 -13.75
CA GLN A 41 11.07 3.45 -14.69
C GLN A 41 11.27 4.96 -14.58
N THR A 42 11.57 5.47 -13.38
CA THR A 42 11.69 6.92 -13.11
C THR A 42 13.12 7.41 -12.97
N ALA A 43 14.10 6.51 -12.80
CA ALA A 43 15.50 6.85 -12.54
C ALA A 43 16.17 7.67 -13.66
N GLU A 44 15.83 7.39 -14.93
CA GLU A 44 16.37 8.13 -16.08
C GLU A 44 15.91 9.59 -16.09
N PHE A 45 14.61 9.81 -15.86
CA PHE A 45 14.05 11.15 -15.68
C PHE A 45 14.75 11.89 -14.55
N TYR A 46 14.88 11.27 -13.38
CA TYR A 46 15.50 11.91 -12.23
C TYR A 46 16.98 12.26 -12.50
N THR A 47 17.72 11.36 -13.15
CA THR A 47 19.12 11.59 -13.53
C THR A 47 19.27 12.73 -14.54
N CYS A 48 18.38 12.79 -15.53
CA CYS A 48 18.31 13.89 -16.48
C CYS A 48 18.05 15.22 -15.77
N PHE A 49 17.07 15.22 -14.85
CA PHE A 49 16.69 16.40 -14.09
C PHE A 49 17.85 16.93 -13.23
N ARG A 50 18.48 16.07 -12.43
CA ARG A 50 19.56 16.46 -11.51
C ARG A 50 20.78 17.07 -12.22
N LYS A 51 21.05 16.67 -13.46
CA LYS A 51 22.16 17.21 -14.27
C LYS A 51 21.86 18.60 -14.84
N ASN A 52 20.59 19.00 -14.93
CA ASN A 52 20.15 20.16 -15.70
C ASN A 52 19.23 21.10 -14.90
N GLU A 53 19.46 21.21 -13.59
CA GLU A 53 18.55 21.79 -12.58
C GLU A 53 18.16 23.28 -12.82
N THR A 54 18.82 23.96 -13.76
CA THR A 54 18.80 25.43 -13.92
C THR A 54 17.85 25.98 -15.00
N SER A 55 17.19 25.19 -15.85
CA SER A 55 16.25 25.73 -16.86
C SER A 55 14.92 24.97 -17.01
N THR A 56 13.84 25.71 -17.24
CA THR A 56 12.48 25.18 -17.52
C THR A 56 12.46 24.31 -18.77
N GLU A 57 13.25 24.66 -19.79
CA GLU A 57 13.38 23.91 -21.04
C GLU A 57 14.00 22.52 -20.81
N ASN A 58 15.03 22.45 -19.96
CA ASN A 58 15.66 21.19 -19.57
C ASN A 58 14.70 20.30 -18.75
N PHE A 59 13.89 20.90 -17.87
CA PHE A 59 12.87 20.16 -17.13
C PHE A 59 11.85 19.51 -18.07
N GLN A 60 11.33 20.25 -19.06
CA GLN A 60 10.40 19.70 -20.05
C GLN A 60 11.03 18.57 -20.88
N LYS A 61 12.30 18.71 -21.27
CA LYS A 61 13.03 17.64 -21.98
C LYS A 61 13.12 16.37 -21.14
N CYS A 62 13.46 16.49 -19.85
CA CYS A 62 13.51 15.33 -18.96
C CYS A 62 12.11 14.74 -18.74
N LEU A 63 11.09 15.58 -18.58
CA LEU A 63 9.70 15.14 -18.38
C LEU A 63 9.21 14.26 -19.53
N LYS A 64 9.57 14.58 -20.78
CA LYS A 64 9.28 13.72 -21.94
C LYS A 64 9.82 12.30 -21.80
N LEU A 65 10.98 12.11 -21.17
CA LEU A 65 11.52 10.77 -20.90
C LEU A 65 10.59 9.97 -19.96
N LEU A 66 10.06 10.64 -18.93
CA LEU A 66 9.13 10.04 -17.98
C LEU A 66 7.79 9.72 -18.66
N THR A 67 7.22 10.67 -19.41
CA THR A 67 5.98 10.49 -20.17
C THR A 67 6.10 9.33 -21.14
N ASN A 68 7.13 9.29 -21.98
CA ASN A 68 7.33 8.23 -22.97
C ASN A 68 7.41 6.84 -22.30
N LYS A 69 8.17 6.70 -21.21
CA LYS A 69 8.25 5.43 -20.47
C LYS A 69 6.90 5.01 -19.87
N CYS A 70 6.15 5.98 -19.33
CA CYS A 70 4.83 5.73 -18.77
C CYS A 70 3.84 5.30 -19.87
N GLU A 71 3.82 5.97 -21.01
CA GLU A 71 2.93 5.67 -22.13
C GLU A 71 3.22 4.31 -22.75
N GLN A 72 4.51 3.94 -22.87
CA GLN A 72 4.95 2.64 -23.36
C GLN A 72 4.70 1.48 -22.38
N SER A 73 4.39 1.78 -21.12
CA SER A 73 4.11 0.75 -20.12
C SER A 73 2.70 0.19 -20.29
N SER A 74 2.59 -1.13 -20.38
CA SER A 74 1.30 -1.84 -20.44
C SER A 74 0.53 -1.79 -19.11
N LEU A 75 1.23 -1.66 -17.99
CA LEU A 75 0.67 -1.56 -16.65
C LEU A 75 1.32 -0.42 -15.87
N ARG A 76 0.49 0.40 -15.21
CA ARG A 76 0.92 1.51 -14.35
C ARG A 76 0.47 1.23 -12.93
N VAL A 77 1.42 1.12 -12.01
CA VAL A 77 1.17 0.74 -10.62
C VAL A 77 1.62 1.84 -9.68
N VAL A 78 0.72 2.26 -8.79
CA VAL A 78 1.02 3.20 -7.71
C VAL A 78 0.70 2.53 -6.38
N LYS A 79 1.69 2.50 -5.48
CA LYS A 79 1.51 2.04 -4.09
C LYS A 79 1.51 3.24 -3.16
N THR A 80 0.49 3.35 -2.32
CA THR A 80 0.37 4.42 -1.31
C THR A 80 -0.20 3.87 0.00
N ILE A 81 0.23 4.45 1.12
CA ILE A 81 -0.25 4.12 2.48
C ILE A 81 -0.98 5.29 3.14
N ARG A 82 -0.85 6.50 2.58
CA ARG A 82 -1.39 7.75 3.14
C ARG A 82 -2.67 8.22 2.45
N MET A 83 -2.97 7.68 1.28
CA MET A 83 -4.22 7.96 0.57
C MET A 83 -5.39 7.26 1.28
N THR A 84 -6.54 7.94 1.37
CA THR A 84 -7.76 7.36 1.92
C THR A 84 -8.46 6.52 0.87
N THR A 85 -9.16 5.48 1.31
CA THR A 85 -9.96 4.64 0.41
C THR A 85 -11.13 5.41 -0.20
N GLU A 86 -11.69 6.37 0.54
CA GLU A 86 -12.65 7.35 0.04
C GLU A 86 -12.15 8.02 -1.25
N LEU A 87 -10.94 8.59 -1.23
CA LEU A 87 -10.35 9.24 -2.39
C LEU A 87 -10.03 8.24 -3.52
N ALA A 88 -9.57 7.05 -3.17
CA ALA A 88 -9.26 6.03 -4.18
C ALA A 88 -10.54 5.60 -4.92
N VAL A 89 -11.64 5.40 -4.19
CA VAL A 89 -12.95 5.05 -4.75
C VAL A 89 -13.50 6.18 -5.62
N THR A 90 -13.32 7.45 -5.28
CA THR A 90 -13.78 8.55 -6.16
C THR A 90 -13.02 8.58 -7.48
N LEU A 91 -11.74 8.21 -7.51
CA LEU A 91 -10.95 8.14 -8.74
C LEU A 91 -11.47 7.09 -9.72
N LEU A 92 -12.13 6.02 -9.25
CA LEU A 92 -12.72 5.00 -10.13
C LEU A 92 -13.72 5.62 -11.12
N SER A 93 -14.45 6.67 -10.72
CA SER A 93 -15.41 7.36 -11.59
C SER A 93 -14.75 8.18 -12.70
N THR A 94 -13.49 8.60 -12.49
CA THR A 94 -12.75 9.42 -13.47
C THR A 94 -11.74 8.64 -14.28
N LEU A 95 -11.29 7.48 -13.78
CA LEU A 95 -10.30 6.62 -14.40
C LEU A 95 -10.95 5.27 -14.75
N PRO A 96 -11.38 5.06 -16.00
CA PRO A 96 -12.19 3.88 -16.37
C PRO A 96 -11.43 2.56 -16.22
N ASN A 97 -10.11 2.58 -16.43
CA ASN A 97 -9.25 1.39 -16.33
C ASN A 97 -8.61 1.23 -14.94
N LEU A 98 -8.92 2.11 -13.97
CA LEU A 98 -8.37 2.00 -12.63
C LEU A 98 -8.93 0.76 -11.93
N LYS A 99 -8.03 -0.02 -11.35
CA LYS A 99 -8.32 -1.09 -10.41
C LYS A 99 -7.63 -0.80 -9.07
N ILE A 100 -8.30 -1.08 -7.98
CA ILE A 100 -7.81 -0.85 -6.62
C ILE A 100 -7.52 -2.19 -5.97
N VAL A 101 -6.34 -2.31 -5.36
CA VAL A 101 -5.98 -3.44 -4.50
C VAL A 101 -5.89 -2.92 -3.07
N TYR A 102 -6.80 -3.35 -2.20
CA TYR A 102 -6.84 -2.96 -0.80
C TYR A 102 -6.23 -4.07 0.07
N LEU A 103 -5.06 -3.80 0.67
CA LEU A 103 -4.38 -4.75 1.56
C LEU A 103 -4.87 -4.57 3.00
N VAL A 104 -5.55 -5.58 3.53
CA VAL A 104 -5.89 -5.68 4.96
C VAL A 104 -4.90 -6.59 5.68
N ARG A 105 -4.60 -6.25 6.94
CA ARG A 105 -3.75 -7.04 7.84
C ARG A 105 -4.32 -6.95 9.25
N ASP A 106 -4.08 -7.96 10.08
CA ASP A 106 -4.49 -7.97 11.49
C ASP A 106 -3.98 -6.71 12.21
N PRO A 107 -4.86 -5.92 12.85
CA PRO A 107 -4.46 -4.67 13.51
C PRO A 107 -3.47 -4.89 14.65
N ARG A 108 -3.49 -6.04 15.33
CA ARG A 108 -2.49 -6.38 16.36
C ARG A 108 -1.11 -6.56 15.74
N ALA A 109 -1.03 -7.22 14.60
CA ALA A 109 0.22 -7.36 13.85
C ALA A 109 0.74 -6.00 13.36
N ILE A 110 -0.15 -5.09 12.96
CA ILE A 110 0.20 -3.71 12.58
C ILE A 110 0.74 -2.94 13.78
N ILE A 111 0.02 -2.92 14.91
CA ILE A 111 0.41 -2.20 16.12
C ILE A 111 1.73 -2.75 16.67
N GLN A 112 1.89 -4.07 16.75
CA GLN A 112 3.14 -4.70 17.16
C GLN A 112 4.30 -4.29 16.25
N SER A 113 4.08 -4.27 14.93
CA SER A 113 5.09 -3.80 13.98
C SER A 113 5.45 -2.33 14.18
N ARG A 114 4.50 -1.46 14.53
CA ARG A 114 4.76 -0.04 14.81
C ARG A 114 5.54 0.15 16.10
N ILE A 115 5.23 -0.63 17.15
CA ILE A 115 5.97 -0.62 18.42
C ILE A 115 7.42 -1.02 18.17
N MET A 116 7.67 -2.11 17.44
CA MET A 116 9.02 -2.57 17.10
C MET A 116 9.83 -1.55 16.30
N LEU A 117 9.17 -0.67 15.56
CA LEU A 117 9.79 0.40 14.78
C LEU A 117 9.91 1.73 15.55
N ASN A 118 9.56 1.75 16.84
CA ASN A 118 9.48 2.96 17.67
C ASN A 118 8.56 4.04 17.08
N LEU A 119 7.54 3.65 16.32
CA LEU A 119 6.53 4.55 15.75
C LEU A 119 5.35 4.76 16.71
N VAL A 120 5.18 3.86 17.67
CA VAL A 120 4.14 3.92 18.70
C VAL A 120 4.78 3.61 20.04
N VAL A 121 4.44 4.42 21.03
CA VAL A 121 4.86 4.28 22.43
C VAL A 121 3.71 3.70 23.26
N GLU A 122 4.04 3.02 24.36
CA GLU A 122 3.10 2.17 25.11
C GLU A 122 1.84 2.92 25.61
N HIS A 123 1.97 4.18 26.01
CA HIS A 123 0.84 5.00 26.48
C HIS A 123 -0.12 5.42 25.35
N ASN A 124 0.31 5.38 24.09
CA ASN A 124 -0.50 5.75 22.92
C ASN A 124 -1.21 4.55 22.28
N ILE A 125 -0.97 3.32 22.75
CA ILE A 125 -1.51 2.10 22.13
C ILE A 125 -3.03 2.16 21.98
N GLN A 126 -3.77 2.63 23.00
CA GLN A 126 -5.23 2.70 22.93
C GLN A 126 -5.70 3.65 21.80
N THR A 127 -5.14 4.86 21.79
CA THR A 127 -5.46 5.89 20.80
C THR A 127 -5.10 5.41 19.39
N GLU A 128 -3.89 4.89 19.21
CA GLU A 128 -3.41 4.34 17.94
C GLU A 128 -4.26 3.18 17.43
N SER A 129 -4.68 2.28 18.32
CA SER A 129 -5.55 1.15 17.97
C SER A 129 -6.92 1.64 17.54
N THR A 130 -7.49 2.59 18.28
CA THR A 130 -8.78 3.21 17.97
C THR A 130 -8.74 3.94 16.62
N GLU A 131 -7.71 4.74 16.38
CA GLU A 131 -7.55 5.46 15.10
C GLU A 131 -7.33 4.50 13.93
N LEU A 132 -6.51 3.46 14.11
CA LEU A 132 -6.27 2.44 13.11
C LEU A 132 -7.57 1.72 12.75
N CYS A 133 -8.31 1.23 13.74
CA CYS A 133 -9.51 0.43 13.50
C CYS A 133 -10.66 1.27 12.96
N ASN A 134 -10.84 2.51 13.45
CA ASN A 134 -11.78 3.46 12.85
C ASN A 134 -11.45 3.77 11.38
N ARG A 135 -10.16 3.89 11.06
CA ARG A 135 -9.73 4.10 9.67
C ARG A 135 -10.04 2.90 8.80
N MET A 136 -9.76 1.68 9.28
CA MET A 136 -10.04 0.45 8.53
C MET A 136 -11.55 0.22 8.36
N ASP A 137 -12.36 0.50 9.38
CA ASP A 137 -13.83 0.46 9.29
C ASP A 137 -14.35 1.49 8.27
N LYS A 138 -13.82 2.73 8.31
CA LYS A 138 -14.13 3.76 7.32
C LYS A 138 -13.73 3.31 5.91
N ASP A 139 -12.55 2.75 5.74
CA ASP A 139 -12.09 2.23 4.45
C ASP A 139 -13.06 1.18 3.90
N MET A 140 -13.49 0.24 4.75
CA MET A 140 -14.45 -0.80 4.37
C MET A 140 -15.79 -0.20 3.98
N TYR A 141 -16.30 0.78 4.72
CA TYR A 141 -17.54 1.47 4.38
C TYR A 141 -17.53 2.03 2.95
N PHE A 142 -16.44 2.68 2.51
CA PHE A 142 -16.36 3.21 1.14
C PHE A 142 -16.26 2.11 0.08
N ILE A 143 -15.55 1.02 0.37
CA ILE A 143 -15.49 -0.14 -0.54
C ILE A 143 -16.87 -0.78 -0.68
N GLU A 144 -17.60 -0.98 0.42
CA GLU A 144 -18.94 -1.58 0.39
C GLU A 144 -19.99 -0.70 -0.29
N LYS A 145 -19.85 0.62 -0.19
CA LYS A 145 -20.75 1.57 -0.85
C LYS A 145 -20.40 1.85 -2.31
N SER A 146 -19.21 1.47 -2.77
CA SER A 146 -18.82 1.62 -4.17
C SER A 146 -19.75 0.83 -5.08
N THR A 147 -20.22 1.45 -6.17
CA THR A 147 -20.95 0.77 -7.24
C THR A 147 -20.03 -0.03 -8.18
N MET A 148 -18.72 0.13 -8.04
CA MET A 148 -17.69 -0.39 -8.95
C MET A 148 -16.82 -1.45 -8.24
N LYS A 149 -17.45 -2.31 -7.44
CA LYS A 149 -16.78 -3.33 -6.61
C LYS A 149 -15.95 -4.32 -7.43
N ASN A 150 -16.36 -4.61 -8.67
CA ASN A 150 -15.60 -5.46 -9.58
C ASN A 150 -14.22 -4.88 -9.96
N ARG A 151 -13.96 -3.60 -9.67
CA ARG A 151 -12.66 -2.94 -9.84
C ARG A 151 -11.91 -2.75 -8.52
N ILE A 152 -12.37 -3.36 -7.43
CA ILE A 152 -11.73 -3.33 -6.12
C ILE A 152 -11.48 -4.77 -5.67
N HIS A 153 -10.24 -5.11 -5.37
CA HIS A 153 -9.84 -6.41 -4.86
C HIS A 153 -9.23 -6.28 -3.46
N ILE A 154 -9.80 -6.98 -2.48
CA ILE A 154 -9.31 -6.98 -1.11
C ILE A 154 -8.34 -8.14 -0.94
N VAL A 155 -7.11 -7.84 -0.54
CA VAL A 155 -6.07 -8.82 -0.25
C VAL A 155 -5.89 -8.90 1.25
N ARG A 156 -6.06 -10.08 1.84
CA ARG A 156 -5.69 -10.33 3.23
C ARG A 156 -4.23 -10.75 3.29
N TYR A 157 -3.41 -9.98 4.03
CA TYR A 157 -1.98 -10.22 4.17
C TYR A 157 -1.67 -11.65 4.65
N GLU A 158 -2.39 -12.15 5.64
CA GLU A 158 -2.16 -13.46 6.25
C GLU A 158 -2.38 -14.60 5.26
N THR A 159 -3.44 -14.49 4.44
CA THR A 159 -3.73 -15.45 3.36
C THR A 159 -2.70 -15.34 2.25
N PHE A 160 -2.42 -14.11 1.81
CA PHE A 160 -1.45 -13.83 0.75
C PHE A 160 -0.07 -14.37 1.09
N ALA A 161 0.41 -14.16 2.32
CA ALA A 161 1.71 -14.61 2.75
C ALA A 161 1.80 -16.13 2.92
N ARG A 162 0.70 -16.82 3.25
CA ARG A 162 0.67 -18.31 3.34
C ARG A 162 0.56 -18.98 1.96
N HIS A 163 -0.13 -18.34 1.02
CA HIS A 163 -0.43 -18.92 -0.30
C HIS A 163 0.07 -18.02 -1.44
N ILE A 164 1.29 -17.51 -1.31
CA ILE A 164 1.83 -16.41 -2.13
C ILE A 164 1.73 -16.63 -3.64
N VAL A 165 1.96 -17.84 -4.13
CA VAL A 165 1.91 -18.14 -5.57
C VAL A 165 0.48 -18.13 -6.10
N SER A 166 -0.48 -18.76 -5.41
CA SER A 166 -1.88 -18.79 -5.86
C SER A 166 -2.55 -17.43 -5.71
N GLU A 167 -2.28 -16.72 -4.61
CA GLU A 167 -2.84 -15.40 -4.35
C GLU A 167 -2.26 -14.36 -5.33
N ALA A 168 -0.98 -14.46 -5.70
CA ALA A 168 -0.42 -13.66 -6.76
C ALA A 168 -1.06 -13.97 -8.12
N LYS A 169 -1.31 -15.23 -8.46
CA LYS A 169 -2.02 -15.61 -9.71
C LYS A 169 -3.40 -14.96 -9.79
N GLU A 170 -4.19 -15.03 -8.73
CA GLU A 170 -5.51 -14.40 -8.68
C GLU A 170 -5.41 -12.87 -8.80
N LEU A 171 -4.41 -12.26 -8.18
CA LEU A 171 -4.19 -10.82 -8.32
C LEU A 171 -3.82 -10.40 -9.74
N PHE A 172 -2.97 -11.18 -10.42
CA PHE A 172 -2.58 -10.94 -11.82
C PHE A 172 -3.78 -11.09 -12.76
N LYS A 173 -4.60 -12.12 -12.54
CA LYS A 173 -5.88 -12.28 -13.24
C LYS A 173 -6.81 -11.09 -12.98
N PHE A 174 -6.92 -10.63 -11.74
CA PHE A 174 -7.73 -9.46 -11.40
C PHE A 174 -7.28 -8.20 -12.14
N VAL A 175 -5.98 -7.98 -12.35
CA VAL A 175 -5.46 -6.81 -13.09
C VAL A 175 -5.37 -7.01 -14.60
N ASP A 176 -5.89 -8.12 -15.14
CA ASP A 176 -5.81 -8.50 -16.56
C ASP A 176 -4.37 -8.54 -17.09
N THR A 177 -3.46 -9.17 -16.34
CA THR A 177 -2.05 -9.37 -16.76
C THR A 177 -1.63 -10.82 -16.60
N ASP A 178 -0.79 -11.29 -17.51
CA ASP A 178 -0.27 -12.66 -17.49
C ASP A 178 0.65 -12.94 -16.30
N PHE A 179 0.44 -14.10 -15.67
CA PHE A 179 1.31 -14.59 -14.61
C PHE A 179 2.38 -15.55 -15.18
N HIS A 180 3.56 -15.00 -15.45
CA HIS A 180 4.69 -15.74 -16.02
C HIS A 180 5.55 -16.46 -14.96
N ASN A 181 6.26 -17.50 -15.39
CA ASN A 181 7.17 -18.29 -14.53
C ASN A 181 8.28 -17.46 -13.88
N ASP A 182 8.72 -16.36 -14.47
CA ASP A 182 9.75 -15.50 -13.87
C ASP A 182 9.23 -14.79 -12.61
N ILE A 183 7.92 -14.59 -12.48
CA ILE A 183 7.30 -14.10 -11.24
C ILE A 183 7.37 -15.17 -10.16
N VAL A 184 7.13 -16.44 -10.49
CA VAL A 184 7.29 -17.56 -9.54
C VAL A 184 8.71 -17.61 -9.01
N LYS A 185 9.71 -17.58 -9.90
CA LYS A 185 11.13 -17.56 -9.51
C LYS A 185 11.45 -16.34 -8.64
N TRP A 186 10.92 -15.17 -8.98
CA TRP A 186 11.11 -13.96 -8.17
C TRP A 186 10.48 -14.11 -6.77
N ILE A 187 9.27 -14.66 -6.69
CA ILE A 187 8.58 -14.94 -5.42
C ILE A 187 9.45 -15.89 -4.60
N GLU A 188 9.83 -17.06 -5.13
CA GLU A 188 10.64 -18.06 -4.43
C GLU A 188 11.97 -17.48 -3.94
N HIS A 189 12.61 -16.64 -4.75
CA HIS A 189 13.87 -15.98 -4.37
C HIS A 189 13.70 -15.03 -3.18
N ASN A 190 12.57 -14.30 -3.11
CA ASN A 190 12.31 -13.30 -2.08
C ASN A 190 11.51 -13.84 -0.88
N SER A 191 10.74 -14.91 -1.03
CA SER A 191 9.86 -15.43 0.03
C SER A 191 10.54 -16.45 0.95
N VAL A 192 11.78 -16.85 0.63
CA VAL A 192 12.52 -17.91 1.34
C VAL A 192 13.82 -17.40 1.99
N LYS A 193 14.35 -16.23 1.60
CA LYS A 193 15.68 -15.78 2.00
C LYS A 193 15.67 -14.45 2.76
N SER A 194 15.63 -14.52 4.10
CA SER A 194 16.38 -13.55 4.90
C SER A 194 16.70 -14.11 6.29
N THR A 195 17.98 -14.39 6.54
CA THR A 195 18.51 -14.62 7.89
C THR A 195 18.71 -13.32 8.68
N ASN A 196 18.68 -12.17 7.99
CA ASN A 196 18.80 -10.84 8.59
C ASN A 196 17.41 -10.20 8.75
N PHE A 197 17.00 -9.95 9.99
CA PHE A 197 15.77 -9.23 10.30
C PHE A 197 15.87 -7.77 9.83
N ASN A 198 15.26 -7.46 8.69
CA ASN A 198 15.01 -6.09 8.27
C ASN A 198 13.48 -5.91 8.11
N PRO A 199 12.82 -5.11 8.98
CA PRO A 199 11.36 -4.94 8.96
C PRO A 199 10.85 -4.26 7.68
N TYR A 200 11.74 -3.63 6.91
CA TYR A 200 11.44 -2.99 5.63
C TYR A 200 11.82 -3.85 4.41
N SER A 201 12.33 -5.07 4.62
CA SER A 201 12.76 -5.97 3.56
C SER A 201 11.57 -6.47 2.74
N THR A 202 11.74 -6.53 1.42
CA THR A 202 10.84 -7.25 0.50
C THR A 202 11.13 -8.75 0.44
N SER A 203 12.24 -9.18 1.04
CA SER A 203 12.66 -10.58 1.11
C SER A 203 12.57 -11.07 2.56
N GLN A 204 11.61 -11.93 2.87
CA GLN A 204 11.39 -12.53 4.20
C GLN A 204 10.69 -13.89 4.07
N ASN A 205 10.86 -14.76 5.07
CA ASN A 205 10.04 -15.97 5.21
C ASN A 205 8.57 -15.57 5.44
N SER A 206 7.80 -15.53 4.34
CA SER A 206 6.44 -15.01 4.31
C SER A 206 5.50 -15.74 5.29
N THR A 207 5.56 -17.07 5.38
CA THR A 207 4.73 -17.87 6.29
C THR A 207 5.06 -17.63 7.77
N GLU A 208 6.34 -17.56 8.11
CA GLU A 208 6.78 -17.33 9.49
C GLU A 208 6.49 -15.89 9.96
N SER A 209 6.58 -14.92 9.03
CA SER A 209 6.31 -13.50 9.33
C SER A 209 4.86 -13.23 9.73
N VAL A 210 3.90 -14.07 9.30
CA VAL A 210 2.47 -13.94 9.62
C VAL A 210 2.19 -14.18 11.10
N GLY A 211 2.79 -15.21 11.70
CA GLY A 211 2.55 -15.61 13.08
C GLY A 211 3.47 -14.94 14.10
N ARG A 212 4.55 -14.29 13.65
CA ARG A 212 5.61 -13.77 14.54
C ARG A 212 5.10 -12.78 15.60
N TRP A 213 4.08 -11.99 15.29
CA TRP A 213 3.54 -11.03 16.27
C TRP A 213 2.87 -11.72 17.46
N LEU A 214 2.34 -12.94 17.31
CA LEU A 214 1.67 -13.68 18.39
C LEU A 214 2.61 -13.94 19.57
N THR A 215 3.89 -14.22 19.30
CA THR A 215 4.89 -14.47 20.34
C THR A 215 5.56 -13.20 20.86
N GLN A 216 5.37 -12.06 20.20
CA GLN A 216 6.04 -10.79 20.51
C GLN A 216 5.14 -9.78 21.20
N ILE A 217 3.83 -9.83 20.92
CA ILE A 217 2.88 -8.88 21.47
C ILE A 217 2.65 -9.18 22.96
N LYS A 218 2.71 -8.14 23.80
CA LYS A 218 2.27 -8.26 25.19
C LYS A 218 0.76 -8.48 25.23
N ARG A 219 0.28 -9.33 26.14
CA ARG A 219 -1.16 -9.62 26.28
C ARG A 219 -1.96 -8.35 26.52
N GLU A 220 -1.46 -7.43 27.33
CA GLU A 220 -2.09 -6.14 27.63
C GLU A 220 -2.20 -5.26 26.38
N THR A 221 -1.20 -5.28 25.51
CA THR A 221 -1.24 -4.58 24.21
C THR A 221 -2.29 -5.21 23.31
N ALA A 222 -2.33 -6.53 23.22
CA ALA A 222 -3.30 -7.24 22.38
C ALA A 222 -4.74 -6.94 22.81
N LYS A 223 -5.02 -6.94 24.12
CA LYS A 223 -6.35 -6.61 24.66
C LYS A 223 -6.80 -5.19 24.33
N LYS A 224 -5.92 -4.20 24.46
CA LYS A 224 -6.23 -2.82 24.06
C LYS A 224 -6.60 -2.72 22.58
N VAL A 225 -5.92 -3.48 21.72
CA VAL A 225 -6.27 -3.55 20.30
C VAL A 225 -7.63 -4.23 20.12
N ASP A 226 -7.85 -5.39 20.75
CA ASP A 226 -9.12 -6.12 20.65
C ASP A 226 -10.32 -5.24 21.05
N GLU A 227 -10.23 -4.54 22.17
CA GLU A 227 -11.24 -3.59 22.66
C GLU A 227 -11.54 -2.47 21.64
N SER A 228 -10.52 -1.96 20.96
CA SER A 228 -10.67 -0.91 19.93
C SER A 228 -11.24 -1.42 18.60
N CYS A 229 -11.13 -2.72 18.31
CA CYS A 229 -11.30 -3.27 16.96
C CYS A 229 -12.44 -4.29 16.83
N VAL A 230 -13.32 -4.38 17.83
CA VAL A 230 -14.44 -5.34 17.89
C VAL A 230 -15.29 -5.35 16.63
N ASN A 231 -15.61 -4.19 16.05
CA ASN A 231 -16.42 -4.11 14.84
C ASN A 231 -15.64 -4.59 13.61
N LEU A 232 -14.39 -4.14 13.47
CA LEU A 232 -13.47 -4.55 12.42
C LEU A 232 -13.28 -6.08 12.39
N TYR A 233 -13.21 -6.71 13.56
CA TYR A 233 -13.05 -8.16 13.68
C TYR A 233 -14.24 -8.93 13.10
N LYS A 234 -15.46 -8.42 13.26
CA LYS A 234 -16.66 -9.02 12.65
C LYS A 234 -16.61 -8.91 11.13
N VAL A 235 -16.16 -7.77 10.61
CA VAL A 235 -16.04 -7.49 9.17
C VAL A 235 -15.01 -8.40 8.52
N PHE A 236 -13.81 -8.50 9.10
CA PHE A 236 -12.69 -9.24 8.54
C PHE A 236 -12.52 -10.64 9.14
N GLY A 237 -13.42 -11.11 10.01
CA GLY A 237 -13.35 -12.45 10.62
C GLY A 237 -12.06 -12.68 11.41
N TYR A 238 -11.58 -11.69 12.16
CA TYR A 238 -10.50 -11.88 13.14
C TYR A 238 -11.11 -12.30 14.47
N THR A 239 -10.43 -13.21 15.20
CA THR A 239 -10.77 -13.58 16.57
C THR A 239 -9.96 -12.76 17.56
N GLU A 240 -10.48 -12.54 18.78
CA GLU A 240 -9.77 -11.89 19.88
C GLU A 240 -8.53 -12.70 20.30
N PHE A 241 -7.58 -12.04 20.95
CA PHE A 241 -6.26 -12.61 21.21
C PHE A 241 -6.32 -13.78 22.18
N ASP A 242 -7.14 -13.69 23.22
CA ASP A 242 -7.29 -14.77 24.20
C ASP A 242 -7.84 -16.04 23.52
N ASP A 243 -8.82 -15.91 22.61
CA ASP A 243 -9.35 -17.04 21.81
C ASP A 243 -8.34 -17.62 20.80
N LEU A 244 -7.32 -16.84 20.40
CA LEU A 244 -6.28 -17.28 19.48
C LEU A 244 -5.21 -18.12 20.16
N ILE A 245 -4.92 -17.86 21.43
CA ILE A 245 -3.87 -18.56 22.20
C ILE A 245 -4.39 -19.76 22.99
N GLU A 246 -5.71 -19.88 23.15
CA GLU A 246 -6.37 -21.03 23.81
C GLU A 246 -6.66 -22.20 22.85
N LYS A 247 -6.33 -22.06 21.56
CA LYS A 247 -6.45 -23.10 20.52
C LYS A 247 -5.11 -23.78 20.23
#